data_AF-A0A957IZB0-F1
#
_entry.id   AF-A0A957IZB0-F1
#
_cell.length_a   1.000
_cell.length_b   1.000
_cell.length_c   1.000
_cell.angle_alpha   90.00
_cell.angle_beta   90.00
_cell.angle_gamma   90.00
#
_symmetry.space_group_name_H-M   'P 1'
#
loop_
_entity.id
_entity.type
_entity.pdbx_description
1 polymer ?
#
loop_
_entity_poly.entity_id
_entity_poly.type
_entity_poly.pdbx_seq_one_letter_code
_entity_poly.pdbx_strand_id
1 'polypeptide(L)'
;MSETLSTLAGGNGGHAFTISIPTGAVLKAIHLFAGDYVDGLQLVVGDAAGHEMTLPPAGGTGGSAATFELADDEVLAGISGRFGWYVDNIQFHTNKRTSPLYGGLGGEHTFYIPVPADQVVAGVYGRAHNFIDAIGLILQDRPQPKAAPEAAAPRPEDLQKVEGIGPKIAAILVENGIPDLAALAQTSESRLRDIIAAAGKRYRMANPATWPEQAALGAAGNWDALAALQARLKGGRRG
;
A
#
# COMPACT_ATOMS: atom_id res chain seq x y z
N MET A 1 -8.51 4.17 11.97
CA MET A 1 -8.01 2.95 11.31
C MET A 1 -8.21 1.83 12.30
N SER A 2 -8.80 0.71 11.90
CA SER A 2 -9.02 -0.40 12.83
C SER A 2 -7.74 -1.21 12.93
N GLU A 3 -7.33 -1.56 14.14
CA GLU A 3 -6.30 -2.56 14.37
C GLU A 3 -6.96 -3.92 14.56
N THR A 4 -6.37 -4.96 13.99
CA THR A 4 -6.81 -6.35 14.11
C THR A 4 -5.63 -7.21 14.54
N LEU A 5 -5.84 -8.07 15.53
CA LEU A 5 -4.85 -9.06 15.93
C LEU A 5 -4.94 -10.27 14.99
N SER A 6 -3.80 -10.76 14.51
CA SER A 6 -3.73 -11.99 13.73
C SER A 6 -4.11 -13.22 14.56
N THR A 7 -3.96 -14.42 14.00
CA THR A 7 -3.85 -15.61 14.82
C THR A 7 -2.57 -15.56 15.65
N LEU A 8 -2.62 -16.11 16.86
CA LEU A 8 -1.46 -16.26 17.75
C LEU A 8 -0.86 -17.64 17.53
N ALA A 9 0.45 -17.71 17.25
CA ALA A 9 1.18 -18.96 17.06
C ALA A 9 2.16 -19.19 18.22
N GLY A 10 2.06 -20.33 18.91
CA GLY A 10 2.94 -20.67 20.03
C GLY A 10 2.24 -21.40 21.17
N GLY A 11 2.96 -21.55 22.28
CA GLY A 11 2.49 -22.16 23.52
C GLY A 11 1.78 -21.18 24.47
N ASN A 12 1.35 -21.72 25.60
CA ASN A 12 0.59 -20.96 26.62
C ASN A 12 1.47 -20.38 27.75
N GLY A 13 2.79 -20.56 27.69
CA GLY A 13 3.74 -20.08 28.70
C GLY A 13 3.91 -18.55 28.70
N GLY A 14 4.85 -18.06 29.50
CA GLY A 14 5.23 -16.64 29.55
C GLY A 14 4.13 -15.67 29.99
N HIS A 15 4.41 -14.38 29.81
CA HIS A 15 3.50 -13.27 30.07
C HIS A 15 3.11 -12.59 28.75
N ALA A 16 1.86 -12.11 28.68
CA ALA A 16 1.39 -11.40 27.50
C ALA A 16 2.19 -10.11 27.28
N PHE A 17 2.54 -9.82 26.02
CA PHE A 17 3.16 -8.56 25.61
C PHE A 17 2.47 -8.01 24.37
N THR A 18 2.59 -6.69 24.22
CA THR A 18 2.14 -5.95 23.03
C THR A 18 3.16 -4.86 22.74
N ILE A 19 3.68 -4.83 21.52
CA ILE A 19 4.59 -3.81 21.01
C ILE A 19 3.94 -3.19 19.79
N SER A 20 3.44 -1.96 19.94
CA SER A 20 2.81 -1.21 18.86
C SER A 20 3.81 -0.27 18.20
N ILE A 21 3.79 -0.22 16.87
CA ILE A 21 4.52 0.75 16.06
C ILE A 21 3.78 2.08 16.15
N PRO A 22 4.45 3.19 16.52
CA PRO A 22 3.80 4.50 16.58
C PRO A 22 3.19 4.92 15.25
N THR A 23 2.04 5.60 15.29
CA THR A 23 1.38 6.12 14.09
C THR A 23 2.33 6.99 13.26
N GLY A 24 2.48 6.64 11.98
CA GLY A 24 3.36 7.36 11.05
C GLY A 24 4.82 6.89 11.07
N ALA A 25 5.19 5.98 11.97
CA ALA A 25 6.47 5.30 11.92
C ALA A 25 6.39 4.06 11.00
N VAL A 26 7.52 3.67 10.42
CA VAL A 26 7.65 2.51 9.53
C VAL A 26 8.65 1.50 10.10
N LEU A 27 8.38 0.21 9.99
CA LEU A 27 9.31 -0.83 10.41
C LEU A 27 10.58 -0.79 9.54
N LYS A 28 11.74 -0.66 10.18
CA LYS A 28 13.06 -0.56 9.53
C LYS A 28 13.91 -1.80 9.75
N ALA A 29 13.86 -2.39 10.94
CA ALA A 29 14.57 -3.62 11.22
C ALA A 29 13.90 -4.42 12.33
N ILE A 30 14.27 -5.70 12.40
CA ILE A 30 13.93 -6.59 13.50
C ILE A 30 15.25 -7.14 14.04
N HIS A 31 15.58 -6.80 15.28
CA HIS A 31 16.63 -7.48 16.02
C HIS A 31 16.06 -8.76 16.61
N LEU A 32 16.80 -9.86 16.48
CA LEU A 32 16.44 -11.18 16.96
C LEU A 32 17.54 -11.74 17.86
N PHE A 33 17.11 -12.54 18.82
CA PHE A 33 17.94 -13.34 19.71
C PHE A 33 17.52 -14.80 19.50
N ALA A 34 18.41 -15.53 18.82
CA ALA A 34 18.29 -16.83 18.12
C ALA A 34 19.09 -18.01 18.68
N GLY A 35 18.50 -18.99 19.36
CA GLY A 35 19.16 -20.26 19.73
C GLY A 35 18.47 -21.49 19.14
N ASP A 36 18.28 -22.52 19.97
CA ASP A 36 17.37 -23.64 19.67
C ASP A 36 15.90 -23.18 19.59
N TYR A 37 15.60 -22.04 20.21
CA TYR A 37 14.31 -21.34 20.17
C TYR A 37 14.51 -19.87 19.80
N VAL A 38 13.42 -19.15 19.53
CA VAL A 38 13.43 -17.69 19.47
C VAL A 38 13.43 -17.15 20.90
N ASP A 39 14.59 -16.69 21.36
CA ASP A 39 14.78 -16.10 22.70
C ASP A 39 14.04 -14.76 22.80
N GLY A 40 14.21 -13.90 21.81
CA GLY A 40 13.61 -12.58 21.83
C GLY A 40 13.68 -11.84 20.51
N LEU A 41 12.92 -10.75 20.44
CA LEU A 41 12.90 -9.84 19.31
C LEU A 41 12.71 -8.39 19.76
N GLN A 42 13.16 -7.48 18.91
CA GLN A 42 13.01 -6.05 19.14
C GLN A 42 12.84 -5.33 17.81
N LEU A 43 11.80 -4.50 17.71
CA LEU A 43 11.51 -3.76 16.48
C LEU A 43 12.28 -2.45 16.45
N VAL A 44 12.81 -2.10 15.29
CA VAL A 44 13.37 -0.77 14.98
C VAL A 44 12.46 -0.11 13.97
N VAL A 45 12.04 1.12 14.26
CA VAL A 45 11.12 1.89 13.42
C VAL A 45 11.70 3.24 13.06
N GLY A 46 11.43 3.75 11.87
CA GLY A 46 11.80 5.09 11.43
C GLY A 46 10.61 6.04 11.52
N ASP A 47 10.80 7.24 12.07
CA ASP A 47 9.79 8.31 12.05
C ASP A 47 9.71 9.02 10.69
N ALA A 48 8.78 9.97 10.55
CA ALA A 48 8.61 10.75 9.32
C ALA A 48 9.82 11.65 8.96
N ALA A 49 10.71 11.91 9.91
CA ALA A 49 11.96 12.64 9.70
C ALA A 49 13.14 11.71 9.37
N GLY A 50 12.92 10.40 9.36
CA GLY A 50 13.93 9.38 9.09
C GLY A 50 14.77 9.00 10.32
N HIS A 51 14.42 9.46 11.53
CA HIS A 51 15.11 9.02 12.74
C HIS A 51 14.63 7.64 13.15
N GLU A 52 15.59 6.77 13.45
CA GLU A 52 15.29 5.43 13.93
C GLU A 52 15.11 5.40 15.45
N MET A 53 14.12 4.62 15.88
CA MET A 53 13.77 4.37 17.26
C MET A 53 13.65 2.86 17.47
N THR A 54 14.30 2.36 18.52
CA THR A 54 14.16 0.97 18.94
C THR A 54 13.02 0.87 19.95
N LEU A 55 12.04 -0.01 19.67
CA LEU A 55 10.91 -0.27 20.56
C LEU A 55 11.30 -1.22 21.71
N PRO A 56 10.47 -1.37 22.76
CA PRO A 56 10.74 -2.32 23.83
C PRO A 56 10.94 -3.75 23.29
N PRO A 57 11.86 -4.54 23.88
CA PRO A 57 12.07 -5.92 23.46
C PRO A 57 10.95 -6.82 23.98
N ALA A 58 10.73 -7.94 23.29
CA ALA A 58 9.99 -9.09 23.79
C ALA A 58 10.95 -10.27 23.95
N GLY A 59 10.80 -11.05 25.02
CA GLY A 59 11.65 -12.20 25.28
C GLY A 59 13.00 -11.85 25.92
N GLY A 60 13.91 -12.83 25.91
CA GLY A 60 15.26 -12.72 26.42
C GLY A 60 16.28 -12.31 25.35
N THR A 61 17.53 -12.17 25.78
CA THR A 61 18.68 -11.86 24.92
C THR A 61 19.64 -13.05 24.75
N GLY A 62 19.12 -14.27 24.97
CA GLY A 62 19.86 -15.51 24.81
C GLY A 62 20.15 -15.84 23.34
N GLY A 63 20.90 -16.91 23.10
CA GLY A 63 21.26 -17.33 21.75
C GLY A 63 22.17 -16.34 21.02
N SER A 64 22.14 -16.40 19.69
CA SER A 64 22.90 -15.54 18.78
C SER A 64 22.07 -14.34 18.34
N ALA A 65 22.66 -13.16 18.39
CA ALA A 65 22.02 -11.95 17.88
C ALA A 65 22.02 -11.93 16.35
N ALA A 66 20.90 -11.54 15.75
CA ALA A 66 20.78 -11.28 14.32
C ALA A 66 19.93 -10.05 14.06
N THR A 67 20.17 -9.39 12.94
CA THR A 67 19.37 -8.24 12.50
C THR A 67 18.80 -8.53 11.11
N PHE A 68 17.49 -8.34 10.98
CA PHE A 68 16.79 -8.35 9.71
C PHE A 68 16.39 -6.91 9.34
N GLU A 69 17.17 -6.26 8.48
CA GLU A 69 16.91 -4.90 7.98
C GLU A 69 15.96 -4.93 6.79
N LEU A 70 15.08 -3.93 6.68
CA LEU A 70 14.21 -3.71 5.54
C LEU A 70 14.70 -2.50 4.73
N ALA A 71 14.75 -2.62 3.41
CA ALA A 71 14.93 -1.46 2.54
C ALA A 71 13.73 -0.49 2.61
N ASP A 72 13.89 0.74 2.12
CA ASP A 72 12.86 1.79 2.20
C ASP A 72 11.52 1.42 1.55
N ASP A 73 11.55 0.57 0.53
CA ASP A 73 10.39 0.04 -0.21
C ASP A 73 10.13 -1.46 0.08
N GLU A 74 10.79 -2.01 1.09
CA GLU A 74 10.57 -3.36 1.58
C GLU A 74 9.61 -3.36 2.77
N VAL A 75 8.54 -4.15 2.68
CA VAL A 75 7.51 -4.24 3.72
C VAL A 75 7.32 -5.69 4.13
N LEU A 76 7.08 -5.90 5.43
CA LEU A 76 6.77 -7.22 5.96
C LEU A 76 5.39 -7.67 5.44
N ALA A 77 5.39 -8.78 4.71
CA ALA A 77 4.24 -9.42 4.07
C ALA A 77 3.75 -10.65 4.83
N GLY A 78 4.47 -11.08 5.88
CA GLY A 78 4.05 -12.16 6.75
C GLY A 78 5.21 -12.75 7.54
N ILE A 79 4.86 -13.62 8.47
CA ILE A 79 5.81 -14.44 9.22
C ILE A 79 5.42 -15.91 9.13
N SER A 80 6.40 -16.79 9.09
CA SER A 80 6.20 -18.24 9.23
C SER A 80 7.19 -18.83 10.20
N GLY A 81 6.96 -20.07 10.60
CA GLY A 81 7.91 -20.78 11.43
C GLY A 81 7.33 -22.04 12.02
N ARG A 82 8.00 -22.55 13.05
CA ARG A 82 7.58 -23.71 13.82
C ARG A 82 7.49 -23.38 15.30
N PHE A 83 6.58 -24.07 15.98
CA PHE A 83 6.42 -23.95 17.42
C PHE A 83 6.03 -25.29 18.05
N GLY A 84 6.41 -25.44 19.31
CA GLY A 84 5.88 -26.42 20.24
C GLY A 84 5.39 -25.70 21.49
N TRP A 85 6.17 -25.78 22.56
CA TRP A 85 5.91 -25.03 23.79
C TRP A 85 6.38 -23.57 23.69
N TYR A 86 7.37 -23.33 22.83
CA TYR A 86 7.92 -22.04 22.45
C TYR A 86 7.89 -21.91 20.93
N VAL A 87 8.14 -20.70 20.43
CA VAL A 87 8.45 -20.49 19.01
C VAL A 87 9.87 -20.99 18.78
N ASP A 88 10.02 -22.13 18.11
CA ASP A 88 11.31 -22.75 17.82
C ASP A 88 12.08 -21.97 16.76
N ASN A 89 11.38 -21.52 15.72
CA ASN A 89 11.96 -20.70 14.68
C ASN A 89 10.96 -19.75 14.02
N ILE A 90 11.51 -18.73 13.35
CA ILE A 90 10.76 -17.75 12.58
C ILE A 90 11.49 -17.36 11.30
N GLN A 91 10.72 -17.15 10.24
CA GLN A 91 11.11 -16.50 8.99
C GLN A 91 10.21 -15.31 8.71
N PHE A 92 10.81 -14.26 8.17
CA PHE A 92 10.13 -13.06 7.72
C PHE A 92 9.98 -13.11 6.21
N HIS A 93 8.76 -12.90 5.73
CA HIS A 93 8.46 -12.77 4.31
C HIS A 93 8.15 -11.32 4.02
N THR A 94 8.81 -10.75 3.02
CA THR A 94 8.56 -9.38 2.55
C THR A 94 8.03 -9.41 1.13
N ASN A 95 7.61 -8.25 0.63
CA ASN A 95 7.31 -8.07 -0.79
C ASN A 95 8.52 -8.31 -1.71
N LYS A 96 9.72 -8.48 -1.17
CA LYS A 96 10.96 -8.65 -1.95
C LYS A 96 11.65 -9.99 -1.76
N ARG A 97 11.61 -10.54 -0.54
CA ARG A 97 12.40 -11.72 -0.19
C ARG A 97 11.82 -12.46 1.01
N THR A 98 12.41 -13.62 1.27
CA THR A 98 12.23 -14.34 2.53
C THR A 98 13.56 -14.32 3.28
N SER A 99 13.52 -14.07 4.59
CA SER A 99 14.70 -14.09 5.44
C SER A 99 15.28 -15.51 5.59
N PRO A 100 16.52 -15.63 6.09
CA PRO A 100 16.98 -16.88 6.70
C PRO A 100 16.04 -17.34 7.81
N LEU A 101 16.15 -18.61 8.17
CA LEU A 101 15.51 -19.18 9.36
C LEU A 101 16.26 -18.71 10.61
N TYR A 102 15.55 -18.10 11.55
CA TYR A 102 16.08 -17.75 12.86
C TYR A 102 15.51 -18.70 13.90
N GLY A 103 16.37 -19.38 14.66
CA GLY A 103 15.98 -20.39 15.65
C GLY A 103 16.34 -21.81 15.24
N GLY A 104 15.91 -22.79 16.02
CA GLY A 104 16.24 -24.20 15.86
C GLY A 104 15.34 -24.95 14.89
N LEU A 105 15.66 -26.22 14.61
CA LEU A 105 14.86 -27.09 13.74
C LEU A 105 13.68 -27.78 14.46
N GLY A 106 13.41 -27.40 15.72
CA GLY A 106 12.36 -27.96 16.56
C GLY A 106 10.93 -27.54 16.16
N GLY A 107 10.01 -27.75 17.10
CA GLY A 107 8.59 -27.48 16.98
C GLY A 107 7.83 -28.63 16.32
N GLU A 108 6.62 -28.94 16.79
CA GLU A 108 5.77 -29.98 16.19
C GLU A 108 4.73 -29.39 15.24
N HIS A 109 4.45 -28.08 15.38
CA HIS A 109 3.48 -27.35 14.60
C HIS A 109 4.16 -26.30 13.72
N THR A 110 3.60 -26.05 12.55
CA THR A 110 4.01 -24.97 11.65
C THR A 110 2.98 -23.85 11.70
N PHE A 111 3.41 -22.61 11.52
CA PHE A 111 2.51 -21.47 11.34
C PHE A 111 2.90 -20.63 10.13
N TYR A 112 1.90 -19.97 9.55
CA TYR A 112 2.07 -18.88 8.61
C TYR A 112 1.01 -17.82 8.91
N ILE A 113 1.47 -16.60 9.18
CA ILE A 113 0.64 -15.44 9.44
C ILE A 113 0.90 -14.45 8.30
N PRO A 114 -0.01 -14.37 7.31
CA PRO A 114 0.11 -13.40 6.23
C PRO A 114 -0.23 -11.99 6.71
N VAL A 115 0.36 -11.00 6.07
CA VAL A 115 -0.11 -9.61 6.10
C VAL A 115 -0.90 -9.39 4.81
N PRO A 116 -2.23 -9.20 4.87
CA PRO A 116 -3.04 -8.90 3.70
C PRO A 116 -2.52 -7.68 2.93
N ALA A 117 -2.70 -7.67 1.60
CA ALA A 117 -2.16 -6.61 0.73
C ALA A 117 -2.71 -5.21 1.03
N ASP A 118 -3.91 -5.16 1.62
CA ASP A 118 -4.61 -3.97 2.09
C ASP A 118 -4.27 -3.59 3.53
N GLN A 119 -3.33 -4.29 4.16
CA GLN A 119 -2.90 -4.06 5.53
C GLN A 119 -1.39 -3.81 5.62
N VAL A 120 -0.99 -3.31 6.78
CA VAL A 120 0.41 -3.15 7.20
C VAL A 120 0.58 -3.67 8.61
N VAL A 121 1.81 -4.02 8.95
CA VAL A 121 2.18 -4.38 10.32
C VAL A 121 2.21 -3.12 11.16
N ALA A 122 1.33 -3.06 12.17
CA ALA A 122 1.27 -2.02 13.18
C ALA A 122 1.92 -2.44 14.50
N GLY A 123 2.49 -3.65 14.56
CA GLY A 123 3.18 -4.14 15.73
C GLY A 123 3.20 -5.66 15.84
N VAL A 124 3.66 -6.13 16.98
CA VAL A 124 3.69 -7.53 17.35
C VAL A 124 3.10 -7.71 18.73
N TYR A 125 2.41 -8.82 18.94
CA TYR A 125 1.87 -9.18 20.24
C TYR A 125 2.12 -10.66 20.48
N GLY A 126 2.05 -11.07 21.73
CA GLY A 126 2.30 -12.48 22.02
C GLY A 126 2.48 -12.76 23.50
N ARG A 127 3.26 -13.81 23.77
CA ARG A 127 3.60 -14.27 25.11
C ARG A 127 5.09 -14.54 25.18
N ALA A 128 5.75 -14.05 26.22
CA ALA A 128 7.19 -14.24 26.38
C ALA A 128 7.64 -14.21 27.84
N HIS A 129 8.79 -14.82 28.09
CA HIS A 129 9.63 -14.54 29.24
C HIS A 129 11.11 -14.55 28.81
N ASN A 130 11.85 -15.64 29.03
CA ASN A 130 13.20 -15.81 28.50
C ASN A 130 13.20 -16.21 27.01
N PHE A 131 12.09 -16.80 26.55
CA PHE A 131 11.84 -17.17 25.16
C PHE A 131 10.53 -16.55 24.70
N ILE A 132 10.32 -16.47 23.39
CA ILE A 132 9.02 -16.18 22.80
C ILE A 132 8.18 -17.46 22.88
N ASP A 133 7.24 -17.49 23.83
CA ASP A 133 6.27 -18.58 23.98
C ASP A 133 5.28 -18.56 22.80
N ALA A 134 4.79 -17.37 22.44
CA ALA A 134 3.88 -17.19 21.31
C ALA A 134 4.01 -15.82 20.65
N ILE A 135 3.72 -15.75 19.35
CA ILE A 135 3.85 -14.56 18.52
C ILE A 135 2.65 -14.39 17.58
N GLY A 136 2.25 -13.15 17.38
CA GLY A 136 1.27 -12.72 16.41
C GLY A 136 1.57 -11.29 15.94
N LEU A 137 0.92 -10.89 14.85
CA LEU A 137 1.04 -9.56 14.27
C LEU A 137 -0.16 -8.70 14.66
N ILE A 138 0.10 -7.44 14.95
CA ILE A 138 -0.92 -6.40 15.00
C ILE A 138 -1.00 -5.84 13.58
N LEU A 139 -2.16 -5.98 12.96
CA LEU A 139 -2.40 -5.55 11.59
C LEU A 139 -3.25 -4.30 11.62
N GLN A 140 -2.91 -3.34 10.77
CA GLN A 140 -3.69 -2.13 10.58
C GLN A 140 -4.03 -2.01 9.11
N ASP A 141 -5.25 -1.57 8.83
CA ASP A 141 -5.64 -1.21 7.48
C ASP A 141 -4.64 -0.22 6.91
N ARG A 142 -3.98 -0.61 5.83
CA ARG A 142 -3.19 0.33 5.05
C ARG A 142 -4.20 1.36 4.57
N PRO A 143 -3.97 2.67 4.80
CA PRO A 143 -4.61 3.66 3.98
C PRO A 143 -4.12 3.39 2.57
N GLN A 144 -4.84 2.54 1.84
CA GLN A 144 -4.76 2.56 0.41
C GLN A 144 -5.12 4.01 0.05
N PRO A 145 -4.38 4.67 -0.85
CA PRO A 145 -5.00 5.77 -1.56
C PRO A 145 -6.31 5.18 -2.04
N LYS A 146 -7.44 5.64 -1.47
CA LYS A 146 -8.79 5.14 -1.79
C LYS A 146 -8.76 4.91 -3.27
N ALA A 147 -8.81 3.64 -3.70
CA ALA A 147 -8.58 3.31 -5.09
C ALA A 147 -9.42 4.32 -5.87
N ALA A 148 -8.77 5.19 -6.65
CA ALA A 148 -9.49 5.87 -7.71
C ALA A 148 -10.20 4.70 -8.40
N PRO A 149 -11.56 4.71 -8.41
CA PRO A 149 -12.35 3.51 -8.65
C PRO A 149 -11.71 2.78 -9.80
N GLU A 150 -11.31 1.52 -9.54
CA GLU A 150 -10.65 0.62 -10.48
C GLU A 150 -10.99 1.06 -11.89
N ALA A 151 -10.00 1.65 -12.57
CA ALA A 151 -10.21 2.38 -13.82
C ALA A 151 -11.14 1.52 -14.67
N ALA A 152 -12.41 1.96 -14.78
CA ALA A 152 -13.38 1.28 -15.59
C ALA A 152 -12.71 1.07 -16.94
N ALA A 153 -12.67 -0.18 -17.43
CA ALA A 153 -12.00 -0.55 -18.66
C ALA A 153 -12.15 0.58 -19.70
N PRO A 154 -11.08 0.95 -20.44
CA PRO A 154 -11.10 2.14 -21.28
C PRO A 154 -12.38 2.16 -22.13
N ARG A 155 -13.22 3.16 -21.88
CA ARG A 155 -14.47 3.43 -22.61
C ARG A 155 -14.26 4.70 -23.42
N PRO A 156 -13.72 4.61 -24.65
CA PRO A 156 -13.55 5.77 -25.54
C PRO A 156 -14.84 6.59 -25.73
N GLU A 157 -16.01 5.97 -25.58
CA GLU A 157 -17.31 6.64 -25.61
C GLU A 157 -17.52 7.62 -24.44
N ASP A 158 -16.89 7.40 -23.28
CA ASP A 158 -17.01 8.28 -22.12
C ASP A 158 -16.31 9.62 -22.35
N LEU A 159 -15.25 9.66 -23.18
CA LEU A 159 -14.59 10.92 -23.56
C LEU A 159 -15.57 11.90 -24.22
N GLN A 160 -16.60 11.39 -24.91
CA GLN A 160 -17.60 12.20 -25.60
C GLN A 160 -18.58 12.90 -24.64
N LYS A 161 -18.55 12.55 -23.35
CA LYS A 161 -19.31 13.26 -22.30
C LYS A 161 -18.71 14.62 -21.95
N VAL A 162 -17.47 14.89 -22.37
CA VAL A 162 -16.80 16.18 -22.21
C VAL A 162 -17.20 17.11 -23.35
N GLU A 163 -17.67 18.31 -23.01
CA GLU A 163 -18.07 19.32 -23.97
C GLU A 163 -16.88 19.74 -24.85
N GLY A 164 -17.05 19.63 -26.16
CA GLY A 164 -16.02 19.90 -27.16
C GLY A 164 -15.27 18.66 -27.66
N ILE A 165 -15.51 17.47 -27.09
CA ILE A 165 -14.95 16.20 -27.55
C ILE A 165 -16.00 15.43 -28.36
N GLY A 166 -15.95 15.54 -29.69
CA GLY A 166 -16.73 14.68 -30.58
C GLY A 166 -16.04 13.34 -30.88
N PRO A 167 -16.70 12.39 -31.58
CA PRO A 167 -16.18 11.05 -31.86
C PRO A 167 -14.77 11.03 -32.48
N LYS A 168 -14.48 11.98 -33.38
CA LYS A 168 -13.16 12.09 -34.04
C LYS A 168 -12.06 12.58 -33.09
N ILE A 169 -12.40 13.49 -32.18
CA ILE A 169 -11.44 13.99 -31.18
C ILE A 169 -11.18 12.89 -30.16
N ALA A 170 -12.21 12.17 -29.71
CA ALA A 170 -12.06 11.00 -28.85
C ALA A 170 -11.11 9.95 -29.47
N ALA A 171 -11.28 9.64 -30.76
CA ALA A 171 -10.37 8.72 -31.47
C ALA A 171 -8.92 9.21 -31.48
N ILE A 172 -8.67 10.50 -31.78
CA ILE A 172 -7.34 11.10 -31.74
C ILE A 172 -6.71 10.99 -30.35
N LEU A 173 -7.49 11.26 -29.29
CA LEU A 173 -7.01 11.17 -27.91
C LEU A 173 -6.61 9.74 -27.56
N VAL A 174 -7.43 8.75 -27.93
CA VAL A 174 -7.14 7.32 -27.73
C VAL A 174 -5.85 6.92 -28.46
N GLU A 175 -5.71 7.29 -29.73
CA GLU A 175 -4.49 7.03 -30.53
C GLU A 175 -3.22 7.65 -29.92
N ASN A 176 -3.37 8.71 -29.11
CA ASN A 176 -2.28 9.41 -28.42
C ASN A 176 -2.13 9.02 -26.94
N GLY A 177 -2.68 7.87 -26.54
CA GLY A 177 -2.51 7.30 -25.20
C GLY A 177 -3.41 7.94 -24.14
N ILE A 178 -4.56 8.49 -24.53
CA ILE A 178 -5.57 9.06 -23.64
C ILE A 178 -6.90 8.31 -23.88
N PRO A 179 -7.02 7.07 -23.37
CA PRO A 179 -8.14 6.19 -23.75
C PRO A 179 -9.44 6.41 -22.94
N ASP A 180 -9.39 7.20 -21.86
CA ASP A 180 -10.51 7.38 -20.93
C ASP A 180 -10.49 8.76 -20.22
N LEU A 181 -11.53 9.04 -19.41
CA LEU A 181 -11.68 10.29 -18.66
C LEU A 181 -10.60 10.47 -17.59
N ALA A 182 -10.06 9.41 -17.01
CA ALA A 182 -9.02 9.51 -15.99
C ALA A 182 -7.68 9.95 -16.59
N ALA A 183 -7.32 9.39 -17.75
CA ALA A 183 -6.16 9.81 -18.53
C ALA A 183 -6.34 11.26 -19.04
N LEU A 184 -7.54 11.62 -19.50
CA LEU A 184 -7.83 12.98 -19.95
C LEU A 184 -7.72 14.00 -18.80
N ALA A 185 -8.21 13.66 -17.60
CA ALA A 185 -8.14 14.50 -16.40
C ALA A 185 -6.70 14.81 -15.96
N GLN A 186 -5.78 13.87 -16.19
CA GLN A 186 -4.36 14.01 -15.84
C GLN A 186 -3.52 14.63 -16.98
N THR A 187 -4.09 14.79 -18.17
CA THR A 187 -3.36 15.34 -19.32
C THR A 187 -3.36 16.86 -19.23
N SER A 188 -2.18 17.47 -19.33
CA SER A 188 -2.07 18.93 -19.33
C SER A 188 -2.72 19.56 -20.56
N GLU A 189 -3.28 20.77 -20.39
CA GLU A 189 -3.85 21.53 -21.50
C GLU A 189 -2.86 21.71 -22.67
N SER A 190 -1.57 21.95 -22.36
CA SER A 190 -0.52 22.10 -23.38
C SER A 190 -0.42 20.85 -24.24
N ARG A 191 -0.33 19.66 -23.62
CA ARG A 191 -0.25 18.39 -24.36
C ARG A 191 -1.51 18.16 -25.21
N LEU A 192 -2.69 18.50 -24.68
CA LEU A 192 -3.93 18.39 -25.46
C LEU A 192 -3.93 19.34 -26.66
N ARG A 193 -3.46 20.58 -26.50
CA ARG A 193 -3.32 21.52 -27.62
C ARG A 193 -2.36 20.98 -28.68
N ASP A 194 -1.24 20.40 -28.29
CA ASP A 194 -0.25 19.83 -29.21
C ASP A 194 -0.83 18.66 -30.00
N ILE A 195 -1.53 17.73 -29.34
CA ILE A 195 -2.21 16.59 -29.97
C ILE A 195 -3.25 17.06 -30.99
N ILE A 196 -4.09 18.03 -30.62
CA ILE A 196 -5.14 18.56 -31.49
C ILE A 196 -4.57 19.36 -32.67
N ALA A 197 -3.50 20.11 -32.46
CA ALA A 197 -2.80 20.82 -33.53
C ALA A 197 -2.17 19.84 -34.53
N ALA A 198 -1.54 18.77 -34.05
CA ALA A 198 -0.94 17.72 -34.87
C ALA A 198 -2.00 16.95 -35.70
N ALA A 199 -3.21 16.76 -35.17
CA ALA A 199 -4.31 16.11 -35.88
C ALA A 199 -4.86 16.92 -37.07
N GLY A 200 -4.45 18.19 -37.21
CA GLY A 200 -4.64 18.99 -38.42
C GLY A 200 -5.65 20.13 -38.31
N LYS A 201 -5.64 20.99 -39.34
CA LYS A 201 -6.35 22.29 -39.32
C LYS A 201 -7.86 22.21 -39.06
N ARG A 202 -8.48 21.07 -39.31
CA ARG A 202 -9.92 20.83 -39.12
C ARG A 202 -10.34 20.85 -37.63
N TYR A 203 -9.42 20.65 -36.70
CA TYR A 203 -9.70 20.63 -35.26
C TYR A 203 -9.30 21.92 -34.53
N ARG A 204 -8.84 22.96 -35.24
CA ARG A 204 -8.36 24.23 -34.65
C ARG A 204 -9.40 24.99 -33.81
N MET A 205 -10.69 24.69 -33.99
CA MET A 205 -11.76 25.29 -33.21
C MET A 205 -11.97 24.61 -31.85
N ALA A 206 -11.44 23.39 -31.66
CA ALA A 206 -11.53 22.67 -30.40
C ALA A 206 -10.69 23.40 -29.34
N ASN A 207 -11.25 23.56 -28.14
CA ASN A 207 -10.57 24.21 -27.03
C ASN A 207 -10.42 23.23 -25.86
N PRO A 208 -9.21 22.70 -25.61
CA PRO A 208 -8.98 21.74 -24.54
C PRO A 208 -8.89 22.35 -23.14
N ALA A 209 -9.00 23.67 -22.98
CA ALA A 209 -8.81 24.37 -21.71
C ALA A 209 -9.60 23.81 -20.53
N THR A 210 -10.81 23.32 -20.80
CA THR A 210 -11.72 22.80 -19.78
C THR A 210 -11.86 21.29 -19.81
N TRP A 211 -11.20 20.60 -20.76
CA TRP A 211 -11.32 19.15 -20.90
C TRP A 211 -10.78 18.39 -19.68
N PRO A 212 -9.60 18.73 -19.10
CA PRO A 212 -9.13 18.04 -17.90
C PRO A 212 -10.07 18.22 -16.70
N GLU A 213 -10.62 19.42 -16.52
CA GLU A 213 -11.54 19.76 -15.42
C GLU A 213 -12.87 18.99 -15.54
N GLN A 214 -13.47 18.99 -16.74
CA GLN A 214 -14.66 18.20 -17.02
C GLN A 214 -14.42 16.70 -16.88
N ALA A 215 -13.28 16.21 -17.37
CA ALA A 215 -12.92 14.81 -17.30
C ALA A 215 -12.69 14.35 -15.86
N ALA A 216 -12.13 15.21 -14.99
CA ALA A 216 -11.97 14.91 -13.57
C ALA A 216 -13.33 14.72 -12.87
N LEU A 217 -14.33 15.57 -13.17
CA LEU A 217 -15.68 15.43 -12.64
C LEU A 217 -16.35 14.14 -13.14
N GLY A 218 -16.22 13.83 -14.44
CA GLY A 218 -16.76 12.61 -15.03
C GLY A 218 -16.09 11.34 -14.51
N ALA A 219 -14.76 11.33 -14.36
CA ALA A 219 -14.00 10.21 -13.81
C ALA A 219 -14.34 9.95 -12.33
N ALA A 220 -14.70 11.00 -11.58
CA ALA A 220 -15.18 10.89 -10.21
C ALA A 220 -16.66 10.46 -10.11
N GLY A 221 -17.36 10.28 -11.24
CA GLY A 221 -18.80 9.97 -11.27
C GLY A 221 -19.70 11.13 -10.85
N ASN A 222 -19.16 12.36 -10.76
CA ASN A 222 -19.90 13.54 -10.31
C ASN A 222 -20.61 14.21 -11.49
N TRP A 223 -21.60 13.52 -12.05
CA TRP A 223 -22.32 13.94 -13.25
C TRP A 223 -23.13 15.24 -13.05
N ASP A 224 -23.66 15.45 -11.85
CA ASP A 224 -24.38 16.69 -11.51
C ASP A 224 -23.45 17.90 -11.52
N ALA A 225 -22.25 17.78 -10.93
CA ALA A 225 -21.27 18.85 -10.97
C ALA A 225 -20.72 19.07 -12.38
N LEU A 226 -20.57 18.00 -13.18
CA LEU A 226 -20.19 18.13 -14.59
C LEU A 226 -21.25 18.91 -15.38
N ALA A 227 -22.52 18.58 -15.22
CA ALA A 227 -23.62 19.30 -15.86
C ALA A 227 -23.67 20.77 -15.42
N ALA A 228 -23.45 21.05 -14.13
CA ALA A 228 -23.39 22.42 -13.62
C ALA A 228 -22.18 23.20 -14.17
N LEU A 229 -21.03 22.55 -14.34
CA LEU A 229 -19.86 23.14 -14.97
C LEU A 229 -20.16 23.45 -16.45
N GLN A 230 -20.68 22.48 -17.20
CA GLN A 230 -21.02 22.63 -18.62
C GLN A 230 -22.07 23.71 -18.86
N ALA A 231 -23.08 23.85 -17.98
CA ALA A 231 -24.06 24.93 -18.06
C ALA A 231 -23.44 26.34 -17.95
N ARG A 232 -22.26 26.46 -17.33
CA ARG A 232 -21.50 27.72 -17.21
C ARG A 232 -20.51 27.91 -18.36
N LEU A 233 -20.26 26.89 -19.16
CA LEU A 233 -19.41 26.96 -20.34
C LEU A 233 -20.24 27.39 -21.56
N LYS A 234 -19.60 28.10 -22.48
CA LYS A 234 -20.15 28.39 -23.82
C LYS A 234 -19.29 27.70 -24.85
N GLY A 235 -19.68 26.51 -25.30
CA GLY A 235 -18.90 25.73 -26.27
C GLY A 235 -17.53 25.30 -25.72
N GLY A 236 -17.48 24.91 -24.45
CA GLY A 236 -16.26 24.48 -23.74
C GLY A 236 -15.36 25.62 -23.26
N ARG A 237 -15.80 26.88 -23.38
CA ARG A 237 -15.05 28.06 -22.91
C ARG A 237 -15.71 28.66 -21.67
N ARG A 238 -14.90 29.14 -20.72
CA ARG A 238 -15.40 29.95 -19.60
C ARG A 238 -16.09 31.19 -20.20
N GLY A 239 -17.38 31.33 -19.90
CA GLY A 239 -18.26 32.33 -20.50
C GLY A 239 -17.98 33.76 -20.08
#